data_AF-A0A2M7WHX2-F1
#
_entry.id   AF-A0A2M7WHX2-F1
#
_cell.length_a   1.000
_cell.length_b   1.000
_cell.length_c   1.000
_cell.angle_alpha   90.00
_cell.angle_beta   90.00
_cell.angle_gamma   90.00
#
_symmetry.space_group_name_H-M   'P 1'
#
loop_
_entity.id
_entity.type
_entity.pdbx_description
1 polymer ?
#
loop_
_entity_poly.entity_id
_entity_poly.type
_entity_poly.pdbx_seq_one_letter_code
_entity_poly.pdbx_strand_id
1 'polypeptide(L)'
;MYIVLVASIMTNAERIFGKMDKDLLGPIAFLLLFTISATITGLLVLGRPIYLFLNDRKKEAVTFLSATLGWLVAITVVVFIILFVIR
;
A
#
# COMPACT_ATOMS: atom_id res chain seq x y z
N MET A 1 -0.16 -5.73 9.10
CA MET A 1 0.65 -4.96 10.08
C MET A 1 0.99 -3.56 9.55
N TYR A 2 1.74 -3.39 8.47
CA TYR A 2 2.13 -2.06 7.93
C TYR A 2 0.95 -1.13 7.59
N ILE A 3 -0.07 -1.64 6.88
CA ILE A 3 -1.23 -0.86 6.43
C ILE A 3 -2.03 -0.27 7.62
N VAL A 4 -2.10 -1.02 8.73
CA VAL A 4 -2.80 -0.58 9.95
C VAL A 4 -2.06 0.60 10.60
N LEU A 5 -0.72 0.57 10.63
CA LEU A 5 0.11 1.67 11.14
C LEU A 5 -0.09 2.96 10.33
N VAL A 6 -0.06 2.86 9.00
CA VAL A 6 -0.29 4.00 8.11
C VAL A 6 -1.71 4.56 8.29
N ALA A 7 -2.72 3.70 8.37
CA ALA A 7 -4.10 4.10 8.62
C ALA A 7 -4.26 4.79 9.99
N SER A 8 -3.61 4.30 11.04
CA SER A 8 -3.61 4.93 12.37
C SER A 8 -2.95 6.31 12.38
N ILE A 9 -1.85 6.48 11.64
CA ILE A 9 -1.19 7.79 11.50
C ILE A 9 -2.12 8.78 10.77
N MET A 10 -2.73 8.36 9.66
CA MET A 10 -3.65 9.23 8.89
C MET A 10 -4.89 9.63 9.68
N THR A 11 -5.50 8.68 10.41
CA THR A 11 -6.70 8.95 11.23
C THR A 11 -6.43 9.84 12.46
N ASN A 12 -5.19 9.87 12.95
CA ASN A 12 -4.79 10.76 14.06
C ASN A 12 -4.02 12.00 13.58
N ALA A 13 -3.87 12.20 12.27
CA ALA A 13 -3.07 13.29 11.71
C ALA A 13 -3.57 14.67 12.16
N GLU A 14 -4.89 14.89 12.16
CA GLU A 14 -5.49 16.15 12.64
C GLU A 14 -5.23 16.39 14.14
N ARG A 15 -5.09 15.33 14.94
CA ARG A 15 -4.81 15.41 16.37
C ARG A 15 -3.34 15.71 16.67
N ILE A 16 -2.44 15.21 15.83
CA ILE A 16 -0.99 15.32 16.01
C ILE A 16 -0.46 16.62 15.41
N PHE A 17 -0.98 17.03 14.25
CA PHE A 17 -0.50 18.18 13.49
C PHE A 17 -1.42 19.41 13.56
N GLY A 18 -2.59 19.29 14.21
CA GLY A 18 -3.59 20.36 14.28
C GLY A 18 -4.41 20.48 13.00
N LYS A 19 -5.42 21.36 13.00
CA LYS A 19 -6.23 21.65 11.81
C LYS A 19 -5.38 22.42 10.80
N MET A 20 -4.94 21.74 9.74
CA MET A 20 -4.32 22.36 8.57
C MET A 20 -5.42 23.00 7.70
N ASP A 21 -6.10 23.99 8.26
CA ASP A 21 -7.10 24.77 7.55
C ASP A 21 -6.36 25.80 6.67
N LYS A 22 -6.07 25.41 5.41
CA LYS A 22 -5.67 26.23 4.23
C LYS A 22 -4.24 26.14 3.70
N ASP A 23 -3.34 25.36 4.32
CA ASP A 23 -1.98 25.23 3.82
C ASP A 23 -1.78 24.07 2.83
N LEU A 24 -1.11 24.34 1.71
CA LEU A 24 -0.66 23.35 0.70
C LEU A 24 0.19 22.22 1.31
N LEU A 25 0.69 22.40 2.53
CA LEU A 25 1.50 21.43 3.27
C LEU A 25 0.73 20.14 3.59
N GLY A 26 -0.58 20.20 3.82
CA GLY A 26 -1.40 19.01 4.11
C GLY A 26 -1.40 18.00 2.95
N PRO A 27 -1.81 18.41 1.74
CA PRO A 27 -1.75 17.57 0.55
C PRO A 27 -0.33 17.07 0.23
N ILE A 28 0.71 17.89 0.41
CA ILE A 28 2.11 17.49 0.17
C ILE A 28 2.55 16.39 1.15
N ALA A 29 2.28 16.55 2.44
CA ALA A 29 2.61 15.55 3.46
C ALA A 29 1.86 14.23 3.21
N PHE A 30 0.59 14.31 2.82
CA PHE A 30 -0.19 13.13 2.43
C PHE A 30 0.41 12.42 1.22
N LEU A 31 0.74 13.15 0.15
CA LEU A 31 1.34 12.58 -1.06
C LEU A 31 2.72 11.97 -0.80
N LEU A 32 3.54 12.58 0.07
CA LEU A 32 4.82 12.02 0.48
C LEU A 32 4.64 10.71 1.25
N LEU A 33 3.75 10.68 2.24
CA LEU A 33 3.47 9.49 3.04
C LEU A 33 2.87 8.36 2.17
N PHE A 34 1.98 8.72 1.25
CA PHE A 34 1.45 7.81 0.24
C PHE A 34 2.55 7.25 -0.68
N THR A 35 3.45 8.11 -1.17
CA THR A 35 4.55 7.70 -2.05
C THR A 35 5.53 6.76 -1.33
N ILE A 36 5.86 7.04 -0.07
CA ILE A 36 6.68 6.14 0.76
C ILE A 36 5.98 4.77 0.91
N SER A 37 4.67 4.77 1.18
CA SER A 37 3.88 3.53 1.25
C SER A 37 3.85 2.76 -0.06
N ALA A 38 3.64 3.45 -1.18
CA ALA A 38 3.69 2.85 -2.50
C ALA A 38 5.08 2.27 -2.80
N THR A 39 6.14 2.95 -2.40
CA THR A 39 7.53 2.50 -2.61
C THR A 39 7.85 1.26 -1.78
N ILE A 40 7.50 1.25 -0.49
CA ILE A 40 7.70 0.08 0.38
C ILE A 40 6.90 -1.12 -0.14
N THR A 41 5.63 -0.90 -0.49
CA THR A 41 4.77 -1.96 -1.03
C THR A 41 5.29 -2.46 -2.38
N GLY A 42 5.72 -1.54 -3.26
CA GLY A 42 6.33 -1.87 -4.54
C GLY A 42 7.61 -2.69 -4.37
N LEU A 43 8.47 -2.34 -3.41
CA LEU A 43 9.68 -3.10 -3.12
C LEU A 43 9.38 -4.50 -2.57
N LEU A 44 8.39 -4.63 -1.68
CA LEU A 44 7.97 -5.93 -1.14
C LEU A 44 7.35 -6.84 -2.21
N VAL A 45 6.55 -6.27 -3.11
CA VAL A 45 5.86 -7.03 -4.17
C VAL A 45 6.80 -7.34 -5.33
N LEU A 46 7.62 -6.38 -5.76
CA LEU A 46 8.47 -6.47 -6.96
C LEU A 46 9.90 -6.92 -6.66
N GLY A 47 10.41 -6.75 -5.44
CA GLY A 47 11.80 -7.06 -5.12
C GLY A 47 12.19 -8.51 -5.40
N ARG A 48 11.36 -9.46 -4.96
CA ARG A 48 11.59 -10.90 -5.21
C ARG A 48 11.39 -11.31 -6.68
N PRO A 49 10.33 -10.87 -7.39
CA PRO A 49 10.21 -11.08 -8.84
C PRO A 49 11.37 -10.51 -9.65
N ILE A 50 11.86 -9.30 -9.33
CA ILE A 50 13.00 -8.69 -10.00
C ILE A 50 14.26 -9.55 -9.79
N TYR A 51 14.51 -9.98 -8.56
CA TYR A 51 15.63 -10.88 -8.27
C TYR A 51 15.54 -12.21 -9.02
N LEU A 52 14.35 -12.82 -9.10
CA LEU A 52 14.13 -14.06 -9.85
C LEU A 52 14.28 -13.86 -11.36
N PHE A 53 13.86 -12.70 -11.87
CA PHE A 53 13.98 -12.33 -13.28
C PHE A 53 15.45 -12.16 -13.70
N LEU A 54 16.28 -11.56 -12.84
CA LEU A 54 17.73 -11.41 -13.06
C LEU A 54 18.49 -12.74 -12.98
N ASN A 55 17.92 -13.76 -12.31
CA ASN A 55 18.48 -15.12 -12.24
C ASN A 55 17.94 -16.05 -13.37
N ASP A 56 17.47 -15.49 -14.49
CA ASP A 56 16.85 -16.19 -15.63
C ASP A 56 15.60 -17.05 -15.31
N ARG A 57 15.06 -16.97 -14.08
CA ARG A 57 13.84 -17.67 -13.67
C ARG A 57 12.58 -16.88 -14.00
N LYS A 58 12.43 -16.50 -15.26
CA LYS A 58 11.35 -15.61 -15.74
C LYS A 58 9.95 -16.17 -15.47
N LYS A 59 9.74 -17.48 -15.65
CA LYS A 59 8.44 -18.13 -15.36
C LYS A 59 8.08 -18.07 -13.87
N GLU A 60 9.03 -18.35 -12.99
CA GLU A 60 8.81 -18.27 -11.54
C GLU A 60 8.56 -16.83 -11.10
N ALA A 61 9.30 -15.86 -11.66
CA ALA A 61 9.11 -14.44 -11.36
C ALA A 61 7.69 -13.96 -11.68
N VAL A 62 7.18 -14.29 -12.88
CA VAL A 62 5.82 -13.90 -13.31
C VAL A 62 4.76 -14.62 -12.49
N THR A 63 4.96 -15.91 -12.17
CA THR A 63 4.03 -16.69 -11.35
C THR A 63 3.96 -16.15 -9.91
N PHE A 64 5.11 -15.76 -9.34
CA PHE A 64 5.17 -15.19 -8.00
C PHE A 64 4.49 -13.81 -7.94
N LEU A 65 4.73 -12.98 -8.96
CA LEU A 65 4.10 -11.67 -9.09
C LEU A 65 2.58 -11.77 -9.26
N SER A 66 2.11 -12.66 -10.15
CA SER A 66 0.68 -12.86 -10.40
C SER A 66 -0.03 -13.44 -9.19
N ALA A 67 0.58 -14.38 -8.47
CA ALA A 67 0.05 -14.88 -7.20
C ALA A 67 -0.03 -13.79 -6.13
N THR A 68 1.00 -12.95 -6.01
CA THR A 68 1.03 -11.83 -5.05
C THR A 68 -0.05 -10.80 -5.38
N LEU A 69 -0.18 -10.43 -6.65
CA LEU A 69 -1.24 -9.52 -7.12
C LEU A 69 -2.64 -10.12 -6.91
N GLY A 70 -2.84 -11.40 -7.26
CA GLY A 70 -4.10 -12.09 -7.06
C GLY A 70 -4.53 -12.11 -5.59
N TRP A 71 -3.58 -12.34 -4.68
CA TRP A 71 -3.84 -12.29 -3.24
C TRP A 71 -4.19 -10.88 -2.74
N LEU A 72 -3.48 -9.85 -3.21
CA LEU A 72 -3.80 -8.46 -2.88
C LEU A 72 -5.18 -8.04 -3.39
N VAL A 73 -5.55 -8.44 -4.60
CA VAL A 73 -6.90 -8.21 -5.15
C VAL A 73 -7.95 -8.93 -4.31
N ALA A 74 -7.72 -10.20 -3.94
CA ALA A 74 -8.65 -10.96 -3.11
C ALA A 74 -8.89 -10.29 -1.75
N ILE A 75 -7.82 -9.87 -1.05
CA ILE A 75 -7.94 -9.13 0.22
C ILE A 75 -8.71 -7.82 0.01
N THR A 76 -8.42 -7.09 -1.07
CA THR A 76 -9.10 -5.83 -1.40
C THR A 76 -10.60 -6.08 -1.55
N VAL A 77 -11.00 -7.05 -2.37
CA VAL A 77 -12.40 -7.42 -2.57
C VAL A 77 -13.07 -7.81 -1.26
N VAL A 78 -12.43 -8.61 -0.41
CA VAL A 78 -12.97 -8.99 0.91
C VAL A 78 -13.21 -7.75 1.79
N VAL A 79 -12.26 -6.82 1.86
CA VAL A 79 -12.40 -5.58 2.64
C VAL A 79 -13.56 -4.73 2.12
N PHE A 80 -13.69 -4.58 0.79
CA PHE A 80 -14.80 -3.84 0.19
C PHE A 80 -16.16 -4.50 0.45
N ILE A 81 -16.25 -5.84 0.39
CA ILE A 81 -17.47 -6.59 0.74
C ILE A 81 -17.83 -6.36 2.20
N ILE A 82 -16.87 -6.48 3.12
CA ILE A 82 -17.09 -6.23 4.55
C ILE A 82 -17.63 -4.80 4.77
N LEU A 83 -17.03 -3.81 4.10
CA LEU A 83 -17.44 -2.42 4.21
C LEU A 83 -18.86 -2.19 3.65
N PHE A 84 -19.23 -2.89 2.58
CA PHE A 84 -20.59 -2.88 2.02
C PHE A 84 -21.63 -3.59 2.90
N VAL A 85 -21.24 -4.63 3.65
CA VAL A 85 -22.17 -5.35 4.56
C VAL A 85 -22.37 -4.61 5.88
N ILE A 86 -21.33 -3.93 6.37
CA ILE A 86 -21.37 -3.17 7.64
C ILE A 86 -22.11 -1.83 7.49
N ARG A 87 -22.14 -1.26 6.29
CA ARG A 87 -22.74 0.05 6.00
C ARG A 87 -24.11 -0.09 5.36
#